data_AF-A0A5D6VG27-F1
#
_entry.id   AF-A0A5D6VG27-F1
#
_cell.length_a   1.000
_cell.length_b   1.000
_cell.length_c   1.000
_cell.angle_alpha   90.00
_cell.angle_beta   90.00
_cell.angle_gamma   90.00
#
_symmetry.space_group_name_H-M   'P 1'
#
loop_
_entity.id
_entity.type
_entity.pdbx_description
1 polymer ?
#
loop_
_entity_poly.entity_id
_entity_poly.type
_entity_poly.pdbx_seq_one_letter_code
_entity_poly.pdbx_strand_id
1 'polypeptide(L)'
;MDQDLQLSLANNAKEWLALSLSISSAEKEAFGKVHDGFFTTYGANFMAHVYRLTIERAMQSMPETERTKLIMVLRETMEQAIDEHYSTRSS
;
A
#
# COMPACT_ATOMS: atom_id res chain seq x y z
N MET A 1 39.12 -10.15 8.02
CA MET A 1 37.81 -10.44 8.62
C MET A 1 37.05 -9.14 8.69
N ASP A 2 36.21 -8.83 7.69
CA ASP A 2 35.39 -7.59 7.71
C ASP A 2 34.26 -7.57 6.65
N GLN A 3 34.49 -8.10 5.44
CA GLN A 3 33.48 -8.02 4.36
C GLN A 3 32.23 -8.88 4.58
N ASP A 4 32.38 -10.14 5.02
CA ASP A 4 31.24 -11.03 5.25
C ASP A 4 30.35 -10.55 6.40
N LEU A 5 30.96 -9.91 7.41
CA LEU A 5 30.24 -9.39 8.57
C LEU A 5 29.45 -8.13 8.21
N GLN A 6 30.01 -7.25 7.39
CA GLN A 6 29.31 -6.07 6.86
C GLN A 6 28.15 -6.44 5.91
N LEU A 7 28.36 -7.44 5.04
CA LEU A 7 27.31 -7.97 4.16
C LEU A 7 26.15 -8.59 4.96
N SER A 8 26.48 -9.35 6.01
CA SER A 8 25.48 -9.93 6.92
C SER A 8 24.66 -8.86 7.64
N LEU A 9 25.30 -7.80 8.16
CA LEU A 9 24.60 -6.69 8.82
C LEU A 9 23.72 -5.90 7.87
N ALA A 10 24.19 -5.63 6.64
CA ALA A 10 23.41 -4.92 5.63
C ALA A 10 22.18 -5.72 5.17
N ASN A 11 22.32 -7.03 4.98
CA ASN A 11 21.20 -7.92 4.66
C ASN A 11 20.20 -8.00 5.81
N ASN A 12 20.68 -8.14 7.05
CA ASN A 12 19.82 -8.18 8.22
C ASN A 12 19.04 -6.86 8.40
N ALA A 13 19.68 -5.70 8.20
CA ALA A 13 19.02 -4.40 8.24
C ALA A 13 17.95 -4.25 7.13
N LYS A 14 18.22 -4.78 5.94
CA LYS A 14 17.27 -4.78 4.82
C LYS A 14 16.07 -5.68 5.08
N GLU A 15 16.30 -6.85 5.68
CA GLU A 15 15.24 -7.77 6.10
C GLU A 15 14.38 -7.18 7.22
N TRP A 16 14.99 -6.57 8.24
CA TRP A 16 14.26 -5.85 9.28
C TRP A 16 13.47 -4.66 8.74
N LEU A 17 14.03 -3.91 7.79
CA LEU A 17 13.31 -2.84 7.11
C LEU A 17 12.13 -3.40 6.33
N ALA A 18 12.33 -4.46 5.53
CA ALA A 18 11.26 -5.12 4.79
C ALA A 18 10.16 -5.67 5.71
N LEU A 19 10.53 -6.23 6.88
CA LEU A 19 9.60 -6.70 7.90
C LEU A 19 8.83 -5.53 8.53
N SER A 20 9.51 -4.43 8.86
CA SER A 20 8.88 -3.22 9.42
C SER A 20 7.96 -2.51 8.43
N LEU A 21 8.21 -2.68 7.14
CA LEU A 21 7.36 -2.18 6.05
C LEU A 21 6.25 -3.18 5.67
N SER A 22 6.27 -4.40 6.21
CA SER A 22 5.25 -5.40 5.95
C SER A 22 4.05 -5.21 6.89
N ILE A 23 2.87 -5.03 6.32
CA ILE A 23 1.62 -5.05 7.09
C ILE A 23 1.38 -6.49 7.57
N SER A 24 1.33 -6.68 8.88
CA SER A 24 1.04 -7.98 9.51
C SER A 24 -0.40 -8.44 9.20
N SER A 25 -0.64 -9.75 9.31
CA SER A 25 -1.99 -10.32 9.11
C SER A 25 -3.03 -9.70 10.05
N ALA A 26 -2.64 -9.37 11.29
CA ALA A 26 -3.52 -8.72 12.25
C ALA A 26 -3.87 -7.28 11.83
N GLU A 27 -2.91 -6.53 11.31
CA GLU A 27 -3.15 -5.17 10.79
C GLU A 27 -4.05 -5.19 9.55
N LYS A 28 -3.89 -6.19 8.67
CA LYS A 28 -4.80 -6.38 7.52
C LYS A 28 -6.23 -6.69 7.97
N GLU A 29 -6.40 -7.56 8.96
CA GLU A 29 -7.73 -7.90 9.48
C GLU A 29 -8.40 -6.71 10.17
N ALA A 30 -7.64 -5.96 10.98
CA ALA A 30 -8.13 -4.75 11.62
C ALA A 30 -8.54 -3.69 10.59
N PHE A 31 -7.72 -3.49 9.55
CA PHE A 31 -8.06 -2.62 8.43
C PHE A 31 -9.34 -3.07 7.73
N GLY A 32 -9.48 -4.36 7.41
CA GLY A 32 -10.67 -4.91 6.77
C GLY A 32 -11.94 -4.65 7.57
N LYS A 33 -11.92 -4.90 8.88
CA LYS A 33 -13.08 -4.64 9.77
C LYS A 33 -13.51 -3.17 9.77
N VAL A 34 -12.55 -2.25 9.85
CA VAL A 34 -12.83 -0.81 9.80
C VAL A 34 -13.37 -0.42 8.43
N HIS A 35 -12.66 -0.81 7.37
CA HIS A 35 -13.02 -0.55 5.99
C HIS A 35 -14.45 -1.01 5.69
N ASP A 36 -14.75 -2.27 5.95
CA ASP A 36 -16.02 -2.90 5.58
C ASP A 36 -17.18 -2.27 6.35
N GLY A 37 -17.00 -1.93 7.63
CA GLY A 37 -18.01 -1.21 8.42
C GLY A 37 -18.37 0.15 7.80
N PHE A 38 -17.37 0.94 7.41
CA PHE A 38 -17.61 2.22 6.74
C PHE A 38 -18.18 2.04 5.32
N PHE A 39 -17.67 1.06 4.57
CA PHE A 39 -18.16 0.76 3.22
C PHE A 39 -19.63 0.35 3.23
N THR A 40 -20.05 -0.55 4.13
CA THR A 40 -21.45 -0.96 4.27
C THR A 40 -22.35 0.21 4.64
N THR A 41 -21.87 1.14 5.48
CA THR A 41 -22.68 2.25 5.98
C THR A 41 -22.82 3.39 4.96
N TYR A 42 -21.75 3.73 4.24
CA TYR A 42 -21.66 4.95 3.43
C TYR A 42 -21.43 4.72 1.93
N GLY A 43 -21.06 3.50 1.53
CA GLY A 43 -20.93 3.08 0.14
C GLY A 43 -19.65 3.53 -0.58
N ALA A 44 -19.50 3.06 -1.82
CA ALA A 44 -18.28 3.19 -2.61
C ALA A 44 -17.86 4.64 -2.90
N ASN A 45 -18.80 5.55 -3.16
CA ASN A 45 -18.50 6.95 -3.46
C ASN A 45 -17.88 7.68 -2.26
N PHE A 46 -18.42 7.43 -1.06
CA PHE A 46 -17.84 7.95 0.18
C PHE A 46 -16.44 7.40 0.40
N MET A 47 -16.26 6.09 0.20
CA MET A 47 -14.96 5.44 0.38
C MET A 47 -13.91 5.95 -0.61
N ALA A 48 -14.26 6.17 -1.88
CA ALA A 48 -13.37 6.77 -2.87
C ALA A 48 -12.90 8.17 -2.43
N HIS A 49 -13.78 8.99 -1.85
CA HIS A 49 -13.42 10.29 -1.28
C HIS A 49 -12.46 10.15 -0.10
N VAL A 50 -12.76 9.25 0.85
CA VAL A 50 -11.91 9.00 2.03
C VAL A 50 -10.52 8.51 1.62
N TYR A 51 -10.41 7.62 0.64
CA TYR A 51 -9.13 7.13 0.14
C TYR A 51 -8.30 8.23 -0.51
N ARG A 52 -8.92 9.03 -1.37
CA ARG A 52 -8.26 10.20 -1.97
C ARG A 52 -7.71 11.13 -0.89
N LEU A 53 -8.53 11.49 0.10
CA LEU A 53 -8.13 12.36 1.20
C LEU A 53 -7.01 11.75 2.05
N THR A 54 -7.06 10.45 2.30
CA THR A 54 -6.04 9.73 3.07
C THR A 54 -4.69 9.77 2.35
N ILE A 55 -4.67 9.50 1.04
CA ILE A 55 -3.46 9.57 0.21
C ILE A 55 -2.93 11.01 0.16
N GLU A 56 -3.79 12.01 -0.06
CA GLU A 56 -3.41 13.43 -0.06
C GLU A 56 -2.75 13.84 1.26
N ARG A 57 -3.31 13.44 2.40
CA ARG A 57 -2.72 13.69 3.73
C ARG A 57 -1.38 12.98 3.92
N ALA A 58 -1.30 11.71 3.52
CA ALA A 58 -0.06 10.93 3.65
C ALA A 58 1.07 11.57 2.83
N MET A 59 0.79 12.04 1.62
CA MET A 59 1.77 12.69 0.74
C MET A 59 2.33 14.01 1.30
N GLN A 60 1.62 14.71 2.19
CA GLN A 60 2.08 15.98 2.76
C GLN A 60 3.30 15.81 3.66
N SER A 61 3.43 14.66 4.32
CA SER A 61 4.55 14.35 5.22
C SER A 61 5.62 13.45 4.58
N MET A 62 5.42 13.00 3.35
CA MET A 62 6.34 12.08 2.67
C MET A 62 7.50 12.81 1.97
N PRO A 63 8.72 12.28 2.04
CA PRO A 63 9.80 12.65 1.14
C PRO A 63 9.38 12.49 -0.33
N GLU A 64 9.91 13.35 -1.20
CA GLU A 64 9.54 13.37 -2.63
C GLU A 64 9.69 12.00 -3.31
N THR A 65 10.78 11.29 -3.03
CA THR A 65 11.03 9.95 -3.60
C THR A 65 9.95 8.94 -3.20
N GLU A 66 9.45 9.00 -1.96
CA GLU A 66 8.39 8.10 -1.48
C GLU A 66 7.04 8.48 -2.07
N ARG A 67 6.75 9.78 -2.17
CA ARG A 67 5.55 10.29 -2.83
C ARG A 67 5.48 9.86 -4.29
N THR A 68 6.57 9.95 -5.03
CA THR A 68 6.63 9.52 -6.44
C THR A 68 6.39 8.02 -6.58
N LYS A 69 6.98 7.20 -5.69
CA LYS A 69 6.72 5.75 -5.67
C LYS A 69 5.26 5.44 -5.38
N LEU A 70 4.65 6.13 -4.41
CA LEU A 70 3.24 5.96 -4.07
C LEU A 70 2.33 6.27 -5.27
N ILE A 71 2.58 7.36 -6.00
CA ILE A 71 1.80 7.73 -7.19
C ILE A 71 1.96 6.70 -8.30
N MET A 72 3.16 6.19 -8.53
CA MET A 72 3.39 5.12 -9.52
C MET A 72 2.60 3.86 -9.17
N VAL A 73 2.73 3.36 -7.94
CA VAL A 73 2.03 2.16 -7.49
C VAL A 73 0.51 2.34 -7.56
N LEU A 74 0.00 3.52 -7.18
CA LEU A 74 -1.42 3.83 -7.28
C LEU A 74 -1.90 3.74 -8.73
N ARG A 75 -1.14 4.32 -9.67
CA ARG A 75 -1.47 4.27 -11.11
C ARG A 75 -1.46 2.85 -11.64
N GLU A 76 -0.39 2.09 -11.38
CA GLU A 76 -0.26 0.70 -11.83
C GLU A 76 -1.41 -0.17 -11.31
N THR A 77 -1.79 0.02 -10.04
CA THR A 77 -2.91 -0.71 -9.43
C THR A 77 -4.24 -0.35 -10.10
N MET A 78 -4.46 0.93 -10.45
CA MET A 78 -5.67 1.36 -11.17
C MET A 78 -5.73 0.78 -12.58
N GLU A 79 -4.61 0.78 -13.30
CA GLU A 79 -4.50 0.20 -14.64
C GLU A 79 -4.81 -1.29 -14.61
N GLN A 80 -4.22 -2.03 -13.65
CA GLN A 80 -4.51 -3.44 -13.46
C GLN A 80 -5.99 -3.70 -13.13
N ALA A 81 -6.59 -2.91 -12.23
CA ALA A 81 -8.01 -3.07 -11.88
C ALA A 81 -8.95 -2.81 -13.07
N ILE A 82 -8.58 -1.87 -13.95
CA ILE A 82 -9.29 -1.61 -15.20
C ILE A 82 -9.19 -2.82 -16.13
N ASP A 83 -7.98 -3.35 -16.34
CA ASP A 83 -7.76 -4.50 -17.19
C ASP A 83 -8.56 -5.72 -16.70
N GLU A 84 -8.50 -6.02 -15.40
CA GLU A 84 -9.28 -7.09 -14.77
C GLU A 84 -10.79 -6.91 -14.96
N HIS A 85 -11.30 -5.68 -14.83
CA HIS A 85 -12.71 -5.37 -15.04
C HIS A 85 -13.19 -5.67 -16.46
N TYR A 86 -12.35 -5.39 -17.47
CA TYR A 86 -12.70 -5.63 -18.87
C TYR A 86 -12.41 -7.07 -19.32
N SER A 87 -11.40 -7.74 -18.76
CA SER A 87 -11.14 -9.17 -19.00
C SER A 87 -12.25 -10.05 -18.43
N THR A 88 -12.79 -9.72 -17.26
CA THR A 88 -13.90 -10.47 -16.64
C THR A 88 -15.24 -10.27 -17.33
N ARG A 89 -15.42 -9.18 -18.10
CA ARG A 89 -16.64 -8.91 -18.89
C ARG A 89 -16.62 -9.50 -20.31
N SER A 90 -15.47 -9.98 -20.77
CA SER A 90 -15.28 -10.56 -22.11
C SER A 90 -15.24 -12.09 -22.11
N SER A 91 -15.63 -12.72 -20.99
CA SER A 91 -15.83 -14.17 -20.80
C SER A 91 -17.30 -14.48 -20.60
#